data_AF-A0A957UAC7-F1
#
_entry.id   AF-A0A957UAC7-F1
#
_cell.length_a   1.000
_cell.length_b   1.000
_cell.length_c   1.000
_cell.angle_alpha   90.00
_cell.angle_beta   90.00
_cell.angle_gamma   90.00
#
_symmetry.space_group_name_H-M   'P 1'
#
loop_
_entity.id
_entity.type
_entity.pdbx_description
1 polymer ?
#
loop_
_entity_poly.entity_id
_entity_poly.type
_entity_poly.pdbx_seq_one_letter_code
_entity_poly.pdbx_strand_id
1 'polypeptide(L)'
;MSKGGRYTTSVGSMRRGKLITLIFRIVLAIITLIFALFPIVWVISASFNPTNSVVGQPLIPPNPTLDNYRALFNDPLNPFPRWLLNSLYLAIVVTIVAVIITTLAAYAFSRFRFNGRRQLLQSILL
;
A
#
# COMPACT_ATOMS: atom_id res chain seq x y z
N MET A 1 22.98 -24.40 58.67
CA MET A 1 22.37 -25.45 57.83
C MET A 1 21.11 -24.90 57.17
N SER A 2 21.21 -24.43 55.91
CA SER A 2 20.77 -25.09 54.65
C SER A 2 19.23 -25.13 54.49
N LYS A 3 18.62 -24.09 53.89
CA LYS A 3 18.31 -23.88 52.45
C LYS A 3 17.29 -24.86 51.86
N GLY A 4 16.20 -24.33 51.29
CA GLY A 4 15.26 -25.13 50.51
C GLY A 4 14.06 -24.39 49.89
N GLY A 5 14.22 -23.14 49.44
CA GLY A 5 13.18 -22.44 48.67
C GLY A 5 13.10 -22.97 47.24
N ARG A 6 12.04 -23.72 46.91
CA ARG A 6 11.78 -24.26 45.57
C ARG A 6 11.17 -23.17 44.69
N TYR A 7 11.96 -22.62 43.78
CA TYR A 7 11.47 -21.82 42.66
C TYR A 7 11.13 -22.78 41.52
N THR A 8 9.89 -23.25 41.45
CA THR A 8 9.38 -23.96 40.29
C THR A 8 9.15 -22.96 39.17
N THR A 9 10.03 -22.95 38.17
CA THR A 9 9.93 -22.10 37.00
C THR A 9 8.85 -22.61 36.06
N SER A 10 7.71 -21.91 36.01
CA SER A 10 6.69 -22.07 34.97
C SER A 10 7.21 -21.46 33.66
N VAL A 11 7.97 -22.24 32.88
CA VAL A 11 8.53 -21.81 31.57
C VAL A 11 7.59 -22.15 30.40
N GLY A 12 6.47 -22.83 30.64
CA GLY A 12 5.58 -23.37 29.59
C GLY A 12 4.49 -22.42 29.05
N SER A 13 4.04 -21.42 29.81
CA SER A 13 2.87 -20.60 29.44
C SER A 13 3.21 -19.43 28.49
N MET A 14 4.44 -18.94 28.50
CA MET A 14 4.88 -17.80 27.68
C MET A 14 4.92 -18.10 26.17
N ARG A 15 5.11 -19.36 25.76
CA ARG A 15 5.16 -19.74 24.34
C ARG A 15 3.75 -19.89 23.72
N ARG A 16 2.79 -20.42 24.48
CA ARG A 16 1.40 -20.58 24.01
C ARG A 16 0.68 -19.24 23.83
N GLY A 17 0.85 -18.29 24.75
CA GLY A 17 0.28 -16.95 24.61
C GLY A 17 0.78 -16.21 23.36
N LYS A 18 2.10 -16.27 23.11
CA LYS A 18 2.70 -15.67 21.90
C LYS A 18 2.21 -16.32 20.60
N LEU A 19 2.03 -17.64 20.58
CA LEU A 19 1.53 -18.35 19.40
C LEU A 19 0.07 -17.98 19.09
N ILE A 20 -0.80 -17.90 20.10
CA ILE A 20 -2.20 -17.50 19.94
C ILE A 20 -2.29 -16.06 19.43
N THR A 21 -1.53 -15.13 20.01
CA THR A 21 -1.49 -13.73 19.53
C THR A 21 -0.96 -13.64 18.10
N LEU A 22 0.04 -14.44 17.72
CA LEU A 22 0.57 -14.48 16.36
C LEU A 22 -0.47 -15.00 15.37
N ILE A 23 -1.13 -16.12 15.66
CA ILE A 23 -2.19 -16.69 14.82
C ILE A 23 -3.32 -15.69 14.65
N PHE A 24 -3.76 -15.05 15.74
CA PHE A 24 -4.80 -14.03 15.70
C PHE A 24 -4.41 -12.84 14.80
N ARG A 25 -3.18 -12.33 14.91
CA ARG A 25 -2.66 -11.26 14.04
C ARG A 25 -2.61 -11.69 12.57
N ILE A 26 -2.18 -12.91 12.28
CA ILE A 26 -2.12 -13.45 10.92
C ILE A 26 -3.53 -13.58 10.34
N VAL A 27 -4.47 -14.14 11.10
CA VAL A 27 -5.87 -14.28 10.67
C VAL A 27 -6.48 -12.91 10.38
N LEU A 28 -6.30 -11.93 11.27
CA LEU A 28 -6.75 -10.56 11.04
C LEU A 28 -6.10 -9.94 9.79
N ALA A 29 -4.79 -10.13 9.60
CA ALA A 29 -4.08 -9.65 8.43
C ALA A 29 -4.62 -10.26 7.14
N ILE A 30 -4.91 -11.57 7.13
CA ILE A 30 -5.52 -12.27 5.99
C ILE A 30 -6.93 -11.75 5.70
N ILE A 31 -7.77 -11.58 6.72
CA ILE A 31 -9.13 -11.03 6.56
C ILE A 31 -9.06 -9.62 5.98
N THR A 32 -8.17 -8.78 6.51
CA THR A 32 -7.97 -7.41 6.03
C THR A 32 -7.48 -7.39 4.59
N LEU A 33 -6.56 -8.29 4.24
CA LEU A 33 -6.06 -8.44 2.88
C LEU A 33 -7.17 -8.85 1.92
N ILE A 34 -7.99 -9.85 2.26
CA ILE A 34 -9.11 -10.28 1.42
C ILE A 34 -10.09 -9.13 1.21
N PHE A 35 -10.43 -8.39 2.27
CA PHE A 35 -11.32 -7.24 2.18
C PHE A 35 -10.76 -6.12 1.30
N ALA A 36 -9.45 -5.84 1.40
CA ALA A 36 -8.77 -4.84 0.57
C ALA A 36 -8.63 -5.28 -0.90
N LEU A 37 -8.46 -6.57 -1.16
CA LEU A 37 -8.31 -7.11 -2.52
C LEU A 37 -9.66 -7.31 -3.22
N PHE A 38 -10.74 -7.52 -2.49
CA PHE A 38 -12.08 -7.72 -3.05
C PHE A 38 -12.49 -6.67 -4.11
N PRO A 39 -12.40 -5.35 -3.84
CA PRO A 39 -12.75 -4.34 -4.85
C PRO A 39 -11.81 -4.36 -6.07
N ILE A 40 -10.54 -4.73 -5.88
CA ILE A 40 -9.57 -4.83 -6.99
C ILE A 40 -9.97 -5.97 -7.93
N VAL A 41 -10.30 -7.14 -7.38
CA VAL A 41 -10.76 -8.30 -8.17
C VAL A 41 -12.06 -7.96 -8.90
N TRP A 42 -12.98 -7.22 -8.25
CA TRP A 42 -14.21 -6.76 -8.88
C TRP A 42 -13.96 -5.85 -10.08
N VAL A 43 -13.06 -4.86 -9.96
CA VAL A 43 -12.72 -3.95 -11.06
C VAL A 43 -12.05 -4.69 -12.22
N ILE A 44 -11.17 -5.65 -11.93
CA ILE A 44 -10.54 -6.50 -12.94
C ILE A 44 -11.60 -7.34 -13.67
N SER A 45 -12.57 -7.90 -12.95
CA SER A 45 -13.67 -8.63 -13.58
C SER A 45 -14.51 -7.72 -14.48
N ALA A 46 -14.83 -6.51 -14.01
CA ALA A 46 -15.56 -5.52 -14.78
C ALA A 46 -14.83 -5.10 -16.07
N SER A 47 -13.50 -5.04 -16.07
CA SER A 47 -12.73 -4.65 -17.26
C SER A 47 -12.78 -5.68 -18.39
N PHE A 48 -13.06 -6.95 -18.10
CA PHE A 48 -13.25 -8.01 -19.11
C PHE A 48 -14.70 -8.19 -19.58
N ASN A 49 -15.67 -7.43 -19.02
CA ASN A 49 -17.08 -7.59 -19.38
C ASN A 49 -17.43 -6.82 -20.67
N PRO A 50 -17.93 -7.48 -21.73
CA PRO A 50 -18.26 -6.83 -23.00
C PRO A 50 -19.51 -5.93 -22.99
N THR A 51 -20.43 -6.08 -22.03
CA THR A 51 -21.76 -5.43 -22.12
C THR A 51 -21.82 -3.97 -21.67
N ASN A 52 -20.69 -3.31 -21.34
CA ASN A 52 -20.65 -1.95 -20.76
C ASN A 52 -21.56 -1.74 -19.53
N SER A 53 -22.14 -2.81 -18.97
CA SER A 53 -23.06 -2.76 -17.84
C SER A 53 -22.36 -3.25 -16.58
N VAL A 54 -22.16 -2.34 -15.63
CA VAL A 54 -21.61 -2.66 -14.29
C VAL A 54 -22.71 -3.20 -13.36
N VAL A 55 -23.97 -2.89 -13.66
CA VAL A 55 -25.13 -3.26 -12.82
C VAL A 55 -25.48 -4.74 -13.04
N GLY A 56 -25.39 -5.54 -11.98
CA GLY A 56 -25.78 -6.96 -12.00
C GLY A 56 -24.73 -7.91 -12.59
N GLN A 57 -23.50 -7.45 -12.82
CA GLN A 57 -22.43 -8.28 -13.34
C GLN A 57 -21.94 -9.30 -12.27
N PRO A 58 -21.81 -10.60 -12.60
CA PRO A 58 -21.17 -11.57 -11.70
C PRO A 58 -19.66 -11.31 -11.57
N LEU A 59 -19.06 -11.76 -10.45
CA LEU A 59 -17.62 -11.61 -10.20
C LEU A 59 -16.75 -12.27 -11.28
N ILE A 60 -17.26 -13.23 -12.04
CA ILE A 60 -16.62 -13.78 -13.24
C ILE A 60 -17.60 -13.58 -14.40
N PRO A 61 -17.27 -12.79 -15.45
CA PRO A 61 -18.16 -12.58 -16.57
C PRO A 61 -18.39 -13.88 -17.32
N PRO A 62 -19.61 -14.14 -17.84
CA PRO A 62 -19.90 -15.36 -18.59
C PRO A 62 -19.13 -15.43 -19.93
N ASN A 63 -18.78 -14.28 -20.51
CA ASN A 63 -18.00 -14.17 -21.75
C ASN A 63 -16.89 -13.11 -21.58
N PRO A 64 -15.72 -13.46 -20.99
CA PRO A 64 -14.62 -12.51 -20.85
C PRO A 64 -14.03 -12.15 -22.21
N THR A 65 -13.89 -10.85 -22.49
CA THR A 65 -13.32 -10.34 -23.76
C THR A 65 -12.26 -9.28 -23.52
N LEU A 66 -11.39 -9.08 -24.50
CA LEU A 66 -10.35 -8.03 -24.51
C LEU A 66 -10.78 -6.78 -25.29
N ASP A 67 -12.04 -6.71 -25.70
CA ASP A 67 -12.51 -5.68 -26.62
C ASP A 67 -12.55 -4.30 -25.97
N ASN A 68 -12.80 -4.21 -24.66
CA ASN A 68 -12.68 -2.98 -23.88
C ASN A 68 -11.26 -2.39 -23.96
N TYR A 69 -10.23 -3.23 -23.87
CA TYR A 69 -8.84 -2.79 -24.00
C TYR A 69 -8.55 -2.35 -25.44
N ARG A 70 -8.98 -3.13 -26.45
CA ARG A 70 -8.78 -2.76 -27.86
C ARG A 70 -9.47 -1.44 -28.19
N ALA A 71 -10.68 -1.22 -27.70
CA ALA A 71 -11.38 0.06 -27.84
C ALA A 71 -10.61 1.18 -27.16
N LEU A 72 -10.15 1.00 -25.91
CA LEU A 72 -9.42 2.01 -25.17
C LEU A 72 -8.11 2.47 -25.86
N PHE A 73 -7.37 1.55 -26.47
CA PHE A 73 -6.09 1.86 -27.11
C PHE A 73 -6.22 2.36 -28.56
N ASN A 74 -7.32 2.02 -29.26
CA ASN A 74 -7.51 2.35 -30.68
C ASN A 74 -8.58 3.43 -30.91
N ASP A 75 -9.27 3.92 -29.89
CA ASP A 75 -10.28 4.98 -30.02
C ASP A 75 -9.64 6.34 -30.37
N PRO A 76 -9.92 6.92 -31.56
CA PRO A 76 -9.38 8.22 -31.96
C PRO A 76 -9.96 9.39 -31.15
N LEU A 77 -11.15 9.23 -30.56
CA LEU A 77 -11.82 10.27 -29.78
C LEU A 77 -11.24 10.38 -28.36
N ASN A 78 -10.72 9.27 -27.83
CA ASN A 78 -10.16 9.19 -26.49
C ASN A 78 -8.71 8.67 -26.56
N PRO A 79 -7.72 9.55 -26.76
CA PRO A 79 -6.32 9.15 -26.87
C PRO A 79 -5.72 8.75 -25.50
N PHE A 80 -6.25 7.69 -24.91
CA PHE A 80 -5.85 7.15 -23.62
C PHE A 80 -4.34 6.92 -23.49
N PRO A 81 -3.62 6.37 -24.50
CA PRO A 81 -2.17 6.18 -24.40
C PRO A 81 -1.41 7.49 -24.19
N ARG A 82 -1.89 8.60 -24.80
CA ARG A 82 -1.28 9.91 -24.60
C ARG A 82 -1.52 10.43 -23.19
N TRP A 83 -2.73 10.26 -22.65
CA TRP A 83 -3.04 10.67 -21.27
C TRP A 83 -2.22 9.89 -20.24
N LEU A 84 -2.04 8.58 -20.48
CA LEU A 84 -1.20 7.72 -19.65
C LEU A 84 0.26 8.20 -19.69
N LEU A 85 0.81 8.45 -20.88
CA LEU A 85 2.18 8.93 -21.05
C LEU A 85 2.39 10.32 -20.44
N ASN A 86 1.44 11.24 -20.59
CA ASN A 86 1.53 12.57 -19.99
C ASN A 86 1.55 12.50 -18.46
N SER A 87 0.68 11.67 -17.87
CA SER A 87 0.63 11.47 -16.42
C SER A 87 1.92 10.82 -15.90
N LEU A 88 2.43 9.81 -16.60
CA LEU A 88 3.68 9.13 -16.25
C LEU A 88 4.87 10.08 -16.34
N TYR A 89 4.97 10.86 -17.42
CA TYR A 89 6.01 11.86 -17.62
C TYR A 89 5.99 12.90 -16.48
N LEU A 90 4.81 13.45 -16.19
CA LEU A 90 4.66 14.44 -15.13
C LEU A 90 5.05 13.86 -13.75
N ALA A 91 4.58 12.64 -13.44
CA ALA A 91 4.91 11.96 -12.18
C ALA A 91 6.42 11.78 -12.03
N ILE A 92 7.11 11.29 -13.07
CA ILE A 92 8.57 11.07 -13.05
C ILE A 92 9.32 12.38 -12.82
N VAL A 93 8.99 13.43 -13.60
CA VAL A 93 9.66 14.73 -13.49
C VAL A 93 9.46 15.33 -12.10
N VAL A 94 8.22 15.31 -11.59
CA VAL A 94 7.90 15.83 -10.26
C VAL A 94 8.64 15.03 -9.18
N THR A 95 8.66 13.70 -9.26
CA THR A 95 9.39 12.87 -8.29
C THR A 95 10.87 13.17 -8.29
N ILE A 96 11.52 13.28 -9.45
CA ILE A 96 12.96 13.58 -9.54
C ILE A 96 13.27 14.94 -8.89
N VAL A 97 12.53 15.97 -9.28
CA VAL A 97 12.73 17.33 -8.75
C VAL A 97 12.47 17.37 -7.25
N ALA A 98 11.38 16.76 -6.79
CA ALA A 98 11.04 16.68 -5.38
C ALA A 98 12.11 15.94 -4.58
N VAL A 99 12.60 14.79 -5.06
CA VAL A 99 13.65 14.01 -4.38
C VAL A 99 14.94 14.82 -4.28
N ILE A 100 15.36 15.50 -5.34
CA ILE A 100 16.57 16.35 -5.30
C ILE A 100 16.41 17.43 -4.23
N ILE A 101 15.35 18.22 -4.28
CA ILE A 101 15.13 19.34 -3.36
C ILE A 101 15.01 18.83 -1.92
N THR A 102 14.20 17.80 -1.69
CA THR A 102 13.97 17.24 -0.34
C THR A 102 15.22 16.59 0.23
N THR A 103 16.02 15.91 -0.58
CA THR A 103 17.29 15.31 -0.14
C THR A 103 18.29 16.40 0.23
N LEU A 104 18.41 17.47 -0.57
CA LEU A 104 19.28 18.61 -0.24
C LEU A 104 18.84 19.29 1.06
N ALA A 105 17.54 19.54 1.22
CA ALA A 105 16.98 20.09 2.45
C ALA A 105 17.27 19.18 3.66
N ALA A 106 16.96 17.88 3.55
CA ALA A 106 17.22 16.89 4.59
C ALA A 106 18.72 16.79 4.95
N TYR A 107 19.61 16.86 3.96
CA TYR A 107 21.05 16.88 4.18
C TYR A 107 21.48 18.13 4.95
N ALA A 108 20.97 19.30 4.59
CA ALA A 108 21.25 20.54 5.31
C ALA A 108 20.79 20.48 6.77
N PHE A 109 19.58 19.95 7.03
CA PHE A 109 19.07 19.74 8.38
C PHE A 109 19.87 18.72 9.18
N SER A 110 20.34 17.64 8.56
CA SER A 110 21.10 16.59 9.25
C SER A 110 22.51 17.02 9.60
N ARG A 111 23.25 17.63 8.64
CA ARG A 111 24.70 17.86 8.76
C ARG A 111 25.08 19.26 9.22
N PHE A 112 24.36 20.32 8.83
CA PHE A 112 24.72 21.68 9.24
C PHE A 112 24.15 22.02 10.63
N ARG A 113 24.94 22.74 11.43
CA ARG A 113 24.54 23.32 12.72
C ARG A 113 24.28 24.81 12.50
N PHE A 114 23.03 25.16 12.16
CA PHE A 114 22.61 26.54 11.94
C PHE A 114 21.71 27.06 13.07
N ASN A 115 21.80 28.36 13.36
CA ASN A 115 21.00 29.04 14.38
C ASN A 115 19.55 29.19 13.87
N GLY A 116 18.70 28.22 14.18
CA GLY A 116 17.31 28.12 13.69
C GLY A 116 16.81 26.68 13.51
N ARG A 117 17.73 25.69 13.59
CA ARG A 117 17.42 24.26 13.41
C ARG A 117 16.37 23.73 14.40
N ARG A 118 16.40 24.19 15.66
CA ARG A 118 15.48 23.73 16.70
C ARG A 118 14.05 24.24 16.45
N GLN A 119 13.89 25.51 16.07
CA GLN A 119 12.59 26.09 15.75
C GLN A 119 11.96 25.42 14.51
N LEU A 120 12.74 25.19 13.44
CA LEU A 120 12.24 24.51 12.23
C LEU A 120 11.88 23.03 12.47
N LEU A 121 12.63 22.32 13.30
CA LEU A 121 12.27 20.95 13.67
C LEU A 121 11.01 20.92 14.55
N GLN A 122 10.83 21.90 15.43
CA GLN A 122 9.62 22.02 16.24
C GLN A 122 8.38 22.37 15.40
N SER A 123 8.50 23.20 14.36
CA SER A 123 7.38 23.50 13.45
C SER A 123 6.95 22.32 12.57
N ILE A 124 7.82 21.32 12.36
CA ILE A 124 7.45 20.08 11.65
C ILE A 124 6.74 19.09 12.60
N LEU A 125 7.02 19.17 13.90
CA LEU A 125 6.47 18.26 14.92
C LEU A 125 5.10 18.73 15.46
N LEU A 126 4.84 20.04 15.42
CA LEU A 126 3.56 20.67 15.77
C LEU A 126 2.57 20.60 14.60
#